data_AF-A0ABD5WFZ9-F1
#
_entry.id   AF-A0ABD5WFZ9-F1
#
_cell.length_a   1.000
_cell.length_b   1.000
_cell.length_c   1.000
_cell.angle_alpha   90.00
_cell.angle_beta   90.00
_cell.angle_gamma   90.00
#
_symmetry.space_group_name_H-M   'P 1'
#
loop_
_entity.id
_entity.type
_entity.pdbx_description
1 polymer ?
#
loop_
_entity_poly.entity_id
_entity_poly.type
_entity_poly.pdbx_seq_one_letter_code
_entity_poly.pdbx_strand_id
1 'polypeptide(L)'
;MNRRRFLGSVARAVAAGGAAALAGCTSPASPSGPLTPPRSPEGTEPGEEGLVVADFADVEGDDGDLLVAVTVENRAGERRSGVVEATVTAGAGDDEREETVANEVAVDGGDRAEVTLETSLPFDEFSARGSIRVDVVEN
;
A
#
# COMPACT_ATOMS: atom_id res chain seq x y z
N MET A 1 20.07 -22.68 5.51
CA MET A 1 20.44 -23.41 6.74
C MET A 1 21.43 -22.58 7.55
N ASN A 2 21.03 -22.04 8.69
CA ASN A 2 21.99 -21.75 9.76
C ASN A 2 21.28 -21.78 11.12
N ARG A 3 21.75 -22.68 11.99
CA ARG A 3 21.14 -23.08 13.26
C ARG A 3 22.11 -22.73 14.38
N ARG A 4 21.73 -21.84 15.30
CA ARG A 4 22.34 -21.69 16.64
C ARG A 4 21.21 -21.29 17.60
N ARG A 5 20.66 -22.21 18.42
CA ARG A 5 21.16 -22.75 19.71
C ARG A 5 21.38 -21.64 20.74
N PHE A 6 20.98 -21.68 22.01
CA PHE A 6 20.13 -22.51 22.89
C PHE A 6 20.35 -21.87 24.30
N LEU A 7 19.40 -22.06 25.23
CA LEU A 7 19.53 -21.87 26.70
C LEU A 7 19.49 -20.40 27.19
N GLY A 8 18.80 -20.04 28.27
CA GLY A 8 18.08 -20.83 29.25
C GLY A 8 17.52 -19.95 30.37
N SER A 9 16.49 -20.48 31.03
CA SER A 9 16.27 -20.46 32.48
C SER A 9 16.36 -19.13 33.25
N VAL A 10 15.27 -18.74 33.90
CA VAL A 10 15.08 -18.84 35.38
C VAL A 10 13.96 -17.89 35.79
N ALA A 11 12.91 -18.48 36.37
CA ALA A 11 11.85 -17.78 37.08
C ALA A 11 12.36 -17.16 38.39
N ARG A 12 11.87 -15.98 38.75
CA ARG A 12 11.73 -15.60 40.16
C ARG A 12 10.55 -14.64 40.34
N ALA A 13 9.49 -15.17 40.93
CA ALA A 13 8.40 -14.40 41.51
C ALA A 13 8.88 -13.72 42.79
N VAL A 14 8.58 -12.44 42.96
CA VAL A 14 8.42 -11.78 44.27
C VAL A 14 7.24 -10.82 44.17
N ALA A 15 6.24 -11.08 45.00
CA ALA A 15 5.10 -10.21 45.24
C ALA A 15 5.46 -9.12 46.24
N ALA A 16 4.89 -7.91 46.08
CA ALA A 16 4.12 -7.18 47.10
C ALA A 16 4.16 -5.65 46.89
N GLY A 17 2.96 -5.06 46.84
CA GLY A 17 2.64 -3.82 47.56
C GLY A 17 2.95 -2.48 46.88
N GLY A 18 1.90 -1.75 46.51
CA GLY A 18 2.02 -0.32 46.22
C GLY A 18 0.79 0.26 45.53
N ALA A 19 -0.24 0.62 46.32
CA ALA A 19 -1.33 1.46 45.84
C ALA A 19 -0.82 2.90 45.65
N ALA A 20 -0.80 3.38 44.42
CA ALA A 20 -0.70 4.81 44.10
C ALA A 20 -1.57 5.09 42.87
N ALA A 21 -2.72 5.70 43.13
CA ALA A 21 -3.61 6.25 42.12
C ALA A 21 -3.02 7.55 41.56
N LEU A 22 -2.65 7.55 40.29
CA LEU A 22 -2.62 8.73 39.40
C LEU A 22 -3.02 8.27 38.00
N ALA A 23 -4.33 8.18 37.78
CA ALA A 23 -4.91 8.03 36.46
C ALA A 23 -4.79 9.36 35.71
N GLY A 24 -3.81 9.44 34.81
CA GLY A 24 -3.65 10.50 33.82
C GLY A 24 -3.34 9.85 32.50
N CYS A 25 -4.39 9.59 31.72
CA CYS A 25 -4.40 8.79 30.51
C CYS A 25 -3.40 9.31 29.48
N THR A 26 -2.36 8.52 29.19
CA THR A 26 -1.59 8.67 27.96
C THR A 26 -2.54 8.37 26.82
N SER A 27 -2.94 9.41 26.09
CA SER A 27 -3.76 9.24 24.88
C SER A 27 -2.95 8.38 23.90
N PRO A 28 -3.39 7.17 23.53
CA PRO A 28 -2.76 6.46 22.45
C PRO A 28 -2.99 7.32 21.20
N ALA A 29 -1.92 7.71 20.52
CA ALA A 29 -2.03 8.27 19.18
C ALA A 29 -2.90 7.31 18.37
N SER A 30 -4.07 7.78 17.95
CA SER A 30 -4.90 7.06 16.99
C SER A 30 -4.00 6.76 15.79
N PRO A 31 -4.00 5.53 15.26
CA PRO A 31 -3.31 5.27 14.01
C PRO A 31 -3.91 6.20 12.95
N SER A 32 -3.13 7.19 12.53
CA SER A 32 -3.39 8.03 11.36
C SER A 32 -3.10 7.18 10.15
N GLY A 33 -4.06 6.34 9.79
CA GLY A 33 -3.99 5.50 8.62
C GLY A 33 -5.39 5.05 8.27
N PRO A 34 -5.69 4.85 6.98
CA PRO A 34 -6.99 4.36 6.57
C PRO A 34 -7.33 3.07 7.33
N LEU A 35 -8.46 3.08 8.05
CA LEU A 35 -8.96 1.91 8.78
C LEU A 35 -9.40 0.77 7.84
N THR A 36 -9.43 1.06 6.55
CA THR A 36 -9.64 0.11 5.46
C THR A 36 -8.28 -0.11 4.80
N PRO A 37 -7.66 -1.30 4.94
CA PRO A 37 -6.50 -1.61 4.12
C PRO A 37 -6.89 -1.46 2.64
N PRO A 38 -6.00 -0.93 1.78
CA PRO A 38 -6.26 -0.89 0.35
C PRO A 38 -6.69 -2.29 -0.09
N ARG A 39 -7.78 -2.38 -0.85
CA ARG A 39 -8.19 -3.66 -1.40
C ARG A 39 -7.05 -4.10 -2.31
N SER A 40 -6.42 -5.23 -1.99
CA SER A 40 -5.53 -5.89 -2.94
C SER A 40 -6.25 -5.95 -4.28
N PRO A 41 -5.56 -5.69 -5.40
CA PRO A 41 -6.18 -5.79 -6.71
C PRO A 41 -6.85 -7.15 -6.81
N GLU A 42 -8.03 -7.20 -7.46
CA GLU A 42 -8.56 -8.47 -7.94
C GLU A 42 -7.50 -9.02 -8.90
N GLY A 43 -6.61 -9.85 -8.37
CA GLY A 43 -5.46 -10.32 -9.10
C GLY A 43 -5.93 -10.97 -10.39
N THR A 44 -5.43 -10.46 -11.50
CA THR A 44 -5.48 -11.08 -12.83
C THR A 44 -5.37 -12.60 -12.67
N GLU A 45 -6.25 -13.35 -13.34
CA GLU A 45 -6.45 -14.77 -13.08
C GLU A 45 -5.10 -15.51 -13.10
N PRO A 46 -4.88 -16.50 -12.20
CA PRO A 46 -3.64 -17.24 -12.17
C PRO A 46 -3.46 -18.00 -13.50
N GLY A 47 -2.68 -17.42 -14.42
CA GLY A 47 -2.45 -17.97 -15.75
C GLY A 47 -2.22 -16.95 -16.88
N GLU A 48 -2.51 -15.66 -16.67
CA GLU A 48 -2.24 -14.66 -17.71
C GLU A 48 -0.73 -14.39 -17.86
N GLU A 49 -0.25 -14.64 -19.08
CA GLU A 49 1.08 -14.28 -19.57
C GLU A 49 1.08 -12.78 -19.94
N GLY A 50 2.13 -12.02 -19.62
CA GLY A 50 2.23 -10.59 -19.98
C GLY A 50 2.49 -9.67 -18.79
N LEU A 51 2.20 -8.38 -18.97
CA LEU A 51 2.27 -7.39 -17.89
C LEU A 51 1.08 -7.53 -16.93
N VAL A 52 1.36 -7.58 -15.63
CA VAL A 52 0.34 -7.62 -14.57
C VAL A 52 0.67 -6.64 -13.45
N VAL A 53 -0.35 -6.11 -12.79
CA VAL A 53 -0.17 -5.36 -11.53
C VAL A 53 0.10 -6.37 -10.42
N ALA A 54 1.32 -6.38 -9.89
CA ALA A 54 1.74 -7.30 -8.83
C ALA A 54 1.34 -6.78 -7.44
N ASP A 55 1.44 -5.47 -7.22
CA ASP A 55 1.10 -4.79 -5.97
C ASP A 55 0.88 -3.30 -6.23
N PHE A 56 0.15 -2.62 -5.33
CA PHE A 56 0.08 -1.17 -5.32
C PHE A 56 -0.19 -0.64 -3.90
N ALA A 57 0.22 0.60 -3.64
CA ALA A 57 0.00 1.28 -2.38
C ALA A 57 -0.26 2.77 -2.58
N ASP A 58 -1.10 3.34 -1.72
CA ASP A 58 -1.20 4.78 -1.50
C ASP A 58 -0.01 5.29 -0.68
N VAL A 59 0.54 6.42 -1.09
CA VAL A 59 1.66 7.09 -0.43
C VAL A 59 1.35 8.58 -0.34
N GLU A 60 1.64 9.19 0.80
CA GLU A 60 1.59 10.64 0.95
C GLU A 60 2.84 11.27 0.28
N GLY A 61 2.62 12.14 -0.70
CA GLY A 61 3.66 12.92 -1.35
C GLY A 61 4.22 14.01 -0.43
N ASP A 62 5.38 14.56 -0.81
CA ASP A 62 6.06 15.59 -0.02
C ASP A 62 5.22 16.89 0.13
N ASP A 63 4.30 17.14 -0.81
CA ASP A 63 3.40 18.29 -0.80
C ASP A 63 2.00 17.98 -0.21
N GLY A 64 1.80 16.76 0.33
CA GLY A 64 0.54 16.29 0.89
C GLY A 64 -0.48 15.81 -0.16
N ASP A 65 -0.05 15.73 -1.42
CA ASP A 65 -0.76 15.06 -2.50
C ASP A 65 -0.73 13.53 -2.33
N LEU A 66 -1.69 12.86 -2.96
CA LEU A 66 -1.69 11.42 -3.04
C LEU A 66 -0.77 10.96 -4.18
N LEU A 67 0.05 9.96 -3.88
CA LEU A 67 0.83 9.21 -4.85
C LEU A 67 0.35 7.77 -4.86
N VAL A 68 0.29 7.15 -6.04
CA VAL A 68 0.01 5.72 -6.18
C VAL A 68 1.29 5.02 -6.64
N ALA A 69 1.90 4.26 -5.73
CA ALA A 69 3.05 3.42 -6.05
C ALA A 69 2.55 2.07 -6.58
N VAL A 70 2.92 1.73 -7.81
CA VAL A 70 2.48 0.50 -8.50
C VAL A 70 3.69 -0.35 -8.84
N THR A 71 3.63 -1.64 -8.49
CA THR A 71 4.59 -2.64 -8.95
C THR A 71 4.00 -3.42 -10.12
N VAL A 72 4.63 -3.34 -11.27
CA VAL A 72 4.28 -4.11 -12.48
C VAL A 72 5.25 -5.26 -12.63
N GLU A 73 4.73 -6.46 -12.90
CA GLU A 73 5.51 -7.65 -13.19
C GLU A 73 5.29 -8.08 -14.64
N ASN A 74 6.37 -8.39 -15.35
CA ASN A 74 6.28 -9.05 -16.65
C ASN A 74 6.49 -10.54 -16.49
N ARG A 75 5.40 -11.31 -16.63
CA ARG A 75 5.43 -12.77 -16.54
C ARG A 75 5.91 -13.45 -17.82
N ALA A 76 6.04 -12.71 -18.92
CA ALA A 76 6.57 -13.22 -20.18
C ALA A 76 8.11 -13.31 -20.17
N GLY A 77 8.67 -14.08 -21.11
CA GLY A 77 10.13 -14.24 -21.25
C GLY A 77 10.81 -13.12 -22.04
N GLU A 78 10.04 -12.29 -22.75
CA GLU A 78 10.54 -11.14 -23.50
C GLU A 78 10.11 -9.81 -22.86
N ARG A 79 10.83 -8.73 -23.17
CA ARG A 79 10.43 -7.37 -22.76
C ARG A 79 9.05 -7.02 -23.32
N ARG A 80 8.19 -6.47 -22.46
CA ARG A 80 6.86 -5.94 -22.80
C ARG A 80 6.73 -4.49 -22.37
N SER A 81 5.81 -3.77 -23.02
CA SER A 81 5.50 -2.37 -22.72
C SER A 81 4.00 -2.18 -22.64
N GLY A 82 3.57 -1.29 -21.75
CA GLY A 82 2.16 -1.01 -21.50
C GLY A 82 1.97 0.35 -20.84
N VAL A 83 0.74 0.62 -20.47
CA VAL A 83 0.33 1.79 -19.70
C VAL A 83 -0.24 1.31 -18.39
N VAL A 84 0.31 1.81 -17.28
CA VAL A 84 -0.29 1.65 -15.95
C VAL A 84 -1.26 2.79 -15.76
N GLU A 85 -2.51 2.48 -15.43
CA GLU A 85 -3.56 3.45 -15.15
C GLU A 85 -4.06 3.26 -13.73
N ALA A 86 -4.18 4.35 -12.96
CA ALA A 86 -4.86 4.35 -11.68
C ALA A 86 -6.03 5.32 -11.73
N THR A 87 -7.22 4.81 -11.37
CA THR A 87 -8.40 5.64 -11.10
C THR A 87 -8.59 5.73 -9.60
N VAL A 88 -8.57 6.97 -9.10
CA VAL A 88 -8.67 7.29 -7.69
C VAL A 88 -9.94 8.08 -7.44
N THR A 89 -10.68 7.71 -6.39
CA THR A 89 -11.79 8.49 -5.85
C THR A 89 -11.43 8.98 -4.45
N ALA A 90 -11.64 10.26 -4.16
CA ALA A 90 -11.46 10.86 -2.85
C ALA A 90 -12.68 11.72 -2.46
N GLY A 91 -12.85 11.99 -1.17
CA GLY A 91 -13.94 12.81 -0.66
C GLY A 91 -15.19 12.00 -0.31
N ALA A 92 -16.33 12.68 -0.16
CA ALA A 92 -17.62 12.04 0.13
C ALA A 92 -18.80 12.93 -0.24
N GLY A 93 -19.89 12.31 -0.69
CA GLY A 93 -21.14 13.01 -0.99
C GLY A 93 -20.96 13.95 -2.18
N ASP A 94 -21.40 15.20 -2.05
CA ASP A 94 -21.34 16.19 -3.13
C ASP A 94 -19.91 16.71 -3.41
N ASP A 95 -18.95 16.44 -2.50
CA ASP A 95 -17.54 16.82 -2.64
C ASP A 95 -16.65 15.66 -3.18
N GLU A 96 -17.24 14.52 -3.57
CA GLU A 96 -16.49 13.41 -4.15
C GLU A 96 -15.81 13.81 -5.47
N ARG A 97 -14.54 13.43 -5.61
CA ARG A 97 -13.73 13.67 -6.79
C ARG A 97 -13.14 12.36 -7.30
N GLU A 98 -13.16 12.20 -8.61
CA GLU A 98 -12.50 11.09 -9.30
C GLU A 98 -11.40 11.65 -10.21
N GLU A 99 -10.23 11.03 -10.17
CA GLU A 99 -9.09 11.35 -11.01
C GLU A 99 -8.48 10.07 -11.59
N THR A 100 -8.16 10.10 -12.89
CA THR A 100 -7.45 9.01 -13.56
C THR A 100 -6.08 9.51 -14.01
N VAL A 101 -5.03 8.80 -13.61
CA VAL A 101 -3.63 9.10 -13.92
C VAL A 101 -2.98 7.88 -14.55
N ALA A 102 -2.06 8.10 -15.49
CA ALA A 102 -1.44 7.02 -16.23
C ALA A 102 0.04 7.29 -16.54
N ASN A 103 0.86 6.24 -16.56
CA ASN A 103 2.26 6.28 -16.98
C ASN A 103 2.62 5.07 -17.84
N GLU A 104 3.48 5.29 -18.84
CA GLU A 104 4.06 4.21 -19.64
C GLU A 104 5.07 3.41 -18.81
N VAL A 105 5.08 2.10 -19.03
CA VAL A 105 6.03 1.18 -18.41
C VAL A 105 6.60 0.22 -19.44
N ALA A 106 7.88 -0.09 -19.32
CA ALA A 106 8.54 -1.15 -20.08
C ALA A 106 9.33 -2.04 -19.11
N VAL A 107 9.05 -3.33 -19.12
CA VAL A 107 9.60 -4.29 -18.16
C VAL A 107 10.23 -5.45 -18.91
N ASP A 108 11.48 -5.77 -18.56
CA ASP A 108 12.16 -6.96 -19.09
C ASP A 108 11.45 -8.25 -18.67
N GLY A 109 11.65 -9.32 -19.44
CA GLY A 109 10.96 -10.58 -19.21
C GLY A 109 11.36 -11.23 -17.87
N GLY A 110 10.37 -11.56 -17.04
CA GLY A 110 10.57 -12.12 -15.69
C GLY A 110 10.95 -11.12 -14.62
N ASP A 111 11.04 -9.82 -14.96
CA ASP A 111 11.40 -8.75 -14.03
C ASP A 111 10.18 -7.97 -13.52
N ARG A 112 10.44 -7.05 -12.59
CA ARG A 112 9.46 -6.10 -12.05
C ARG A 112 9.94 -4.66 -12.22
N ALA A 113 9.01 -3.75 -12.36
CA ALA A 113 9.25 -2.31 -12.35
C ALA A 113 8.29 -1.62 -11.37
N GLU A 114 8.81 -0.60 -10.68
CA GLU A 114 8.02 0.29 -9.84
C GLU A 114 7.72 1.57 -10.63
N VAL A 115 6.45 1.99 -10.61
CA VAL A 115 5.97 3.21 -11.24
C VAL A 115 5.20 3.99 -10.19
N THR A 116 5.49 5.28 -10.07
CA THR A 116 4.72 6.21 -9.23
C THR A 116 3.81 7.03 -10.12
N LEU A 117 2.53 7.08 -9.77
CA LEU A 117 1.52 7.92 -10.41
C LEU A 117 1.19 9.06 -9.45
N GLU A 118 1.46 10.29 -9.89
CA GLU A 118 1.14 11.52 -9.14
C GLU A 118 -0.31 11.91 -9.41
N THR A 119 -1.10 12.15 -8.37
CA THR A 119 -2.48 12.66 -8.49
C THR A 119 -2.58 14.06 -7.87
N SER A 120 -3.52 14.85 -8.37
CA SER A 120 -3.86 16.16 -7.82
C SER A 120 -4.72 16.11 -6.54
N LEU A 121 -5.18 14.92 -6.13
CA LEU A 121 -6.02 14.73 -4.95
C LEU A 121 -5.18 14.80 -3.66
N PRO A 122 -5.68 15.44 -2.60
CA PRO A 122 -4.98 15.48 -1.32
C PRO A 122 -5.05 14.13 -0.59
N PHE A 123 -3.92 13.70 -0.03
CA PHE A 123 -3.80 12.40 0.66
C PHE A 123 -4.74 12.27 1.87
N ASP A 124 -4.95 13.34 2.63
CA ASP A 124 -5.87 13.35 3.77
C ASP A 124 -7.33 13.06 3.37
N GLU A 125 -7.79 13.65 2.26
CA GLU A 125 -9.15 13.46 1.76
C GLU A 125 -9.36 12.03 1.24
N PHE A 126 -8.33 11.49 0.57
CA PHE A 126 -8.28 10.09 0.17
C PHE A 126 -8.27 9.16 1.39
N SER A 127 -7.38 9.37 2.37
CA SER A 127 -7.22 8.51 3.55
C SER A 127 -8.49 8.38 4.39
N ALA A 128 -9.37 9.38 4.34
CA ALA A 128 -10.63 9.34 5.05
C ALA A 128 -11.61 8.30 4.48
N ARG A 129 -11.82 8.27 3.15
CA ARG A 129 -12.89 7.49 2.49
C ARG A 129 -12.61 7.09 1.02
N GLY A 130 -11.39 7.23 0.55
CA GLY A 130 -11.05 7.05 -0.85
C GLY A 130 -11.00 5.59 -1.31
N SER A 131 -10.93 5.42 -2.63
CA SER A 131 -10.68 4.14 -3.28
C SER A 131 -9.73 4.28 -4.45
N ILE A 132 -8.92 3.25 -4.68
CA ILE A 132 -8.00 3.15 -5.82
C ILE A 132 -8.38 1.90 -6.61
N ARG A 133 -8.43 2.04 -7.93
CA ARG A 133 -8.36 0.93 -8.89
C ARG A 133 -7.12 1.12 -9.75
N VAL A 134 -6.35 0.07 -9.94
CA VAL A 134 -5.16 0.08 -10.79
C VAL A 134 -5.28 -1.02 -11.84
N ASP A 135 -4.99 -0.66 -13.08
CA ASP A 135 -5.02 -1.52 -14.24
C ASP A 135 -3.72 -1.35 -15.06
N VAL A 136 -3.37 -2.38 -15.84
CA VAL A 136 -2.28 -2.30 -16.81
C VAL A 136 -2.79 -2.73 -18.17
N VAL A 137 -2.53 -1.90 -19.19
CA VAL A 137 -2.94 -2.15 -20.58
C VAL A 137 -1.69 -2.31 -21.43
N GLU A 138 -1.50 -3.49 -22.02
CA GLU A 138 -0.40 -3.74 -22.95
C GLU A 138 -0.63 -3.03 -24.30
N ASN A 139 0.45 -2.55 -24.92
CA ASN A 139 0.43 -1.93 -26.26
C ASN A 139 0.74 -2.94 -27.38
#